data_AF-A0A6P8F182-F1
#
_entry.id   AF-A0A6P8F182-F1
#
_cell.length_a   1.000
_cell.length_b   1.000
_cell.length_c   1.000
_cell.angle_alpha   90.00
_cell.angle_beta   90.00
_cell.angle_gamma   90.00
#
_symmetry.space_group_name_H-M   'P 1'
#
loop_
_entity.id
_entity.type
_entity.pdbx_description
1 polymer ?
#
loop_
_entity_poly.entity_id
_entity_poly.type
_entity_poly.pdbx_seq_one_letter_code
_entity_poly.pdbx_strand_id
1 'polypeptide(L)'
;MKWTCKLCPFSTYNQRNIRRHYTLKHGHHSRFCPLPCIFTDCFFTFRRQVDLNRHLFKQHGKQQEKGSSDPLTFQILCALCSFCEHCNLKQYLSHLRSHLKNKETVKCPYQDCSFQSTVYSTFTGHLSRYHSSAGIKNLRLELVRNHLCENGEEAQDNTDLLSFNEPVADVLENVEITDEVCLQRKLASLFLRMQTLLHVSKTATQEIIDEFYEVSVLTGELSKKSIEQVLSQHNISLEPSTFTLIADTLDKSVPLSFLSKSGELGTEHKRASFFRQNVKIIEPVEYFLDSAKGRKEVHVPLLPVLTELLNRDDVLDKALDEDVGSNCGFYKSFLDGKYFQENIFFSAEPLLRDIEQLETKGVYIERLGGCVQGFVQEAGRIFRPVK
;
A
#
# COMPACT_ATOMS: atom_id res chain seq x y z
N MET A 1 8.09 -17.89 -3.96
CA MET A 1 6.83 -17.51 -3.27
C MET A 1 5.91 -16.87 -4.28
N LYS A 2 4.64 -17.32 -4.39
CA LYS A 2 3.64 -16.67 -5.25
C LYS A 2 3.04 -15.49 -4.47
N TRP A 3 3.14 -14.29 -5.01
CA TRP A 3 2.55 -13.08 -4.45
C TRP A 3 1.15 -12.90 -5.03
N THR A 4 0.16 -12.71 -4.17
CA THR A 4 -1.23 -12.45 -4.57
C THR A 4 -1.63 -11.04 -4.16
N CYS A 5 -2.38 -10.36 -5.02
CA CYS A 5 -3.00 -9.10 -4.66
C CYS A 5 -4.19 -9.38 -3.73
N LYS A 6 -4.30 -8.62 -2.65
CA LYS A 6 -5.42 -8.69 -1.69
C LYS A 6 -6.65 -7.88 -2.14
N LEU A 7 -6.54 -7.17 -3.25
CA LEU A 7 -7.57 -6.25 -3.74
C LEU A 7 -8.16 -6.69 -5.09
N CYS A 8 -7.54 -7.65 -5.78
CA CYS A 8 -8.03 -8.21 -7.03
C CYS A 8 -7.40 -9.59 -7.29
N PRO A 9 -7.87 -10.34 -8.30
CA PRO A 9 -7.38 -11.70 -8.60
C PRO A 9 -5.93 -11.79 -9.10
N PHE A 10 -5.20 -10.67 -9.19
CA PHE A 10 -3.85 -10.64 -9.75
C PHE A 10 -2.85 -11.41 -8.88
N SER A 11 -1.96 -12.18 -9.51
CA SER A 11 -0.86 -12.85 -8.82
C SER A 11 0.41 -12.87 -9.67
N THR A 12 1.57 -12.92 -9.02
CA THR A 12 2.87 -12.92 -9.69
C THR A 12 3.92 -13.60 -8.81
N TYR A 13 4.98 -14.14 -9.41
CA TYR A 13 6.11 -14.70 -8.67
C TYR A 13 7.17 -13.65 -8.30
N ASN A 14 7.04 -12.43 -8.84
CA ASN A 14 8.02 -11.36 -8.63
C ASN A 14 7.49 -10.30 -7.65
N GLN A 15 8.22 -10.07 -6.56
CA GLN A 15 7.85 -9.10 -5.53
C GLN A 15 7.81 -7.65 -6.08
N ARG A 16 8.67 -7.30 -7.04
CA ARG A 16 8.63 -5.99 -7.69
C ARG A 16 7.35 -5.84 -8.51
N ASN A 17 6.93 -6.90 -9.20
CA ASN A 17 5.71 -6.89 -10.00
C ASN A 17 4.46 -6.72 -9.14
N ILE A 18 4.38 -7.35 -7.96
CA ILE A 18 3.22 -7.15 -7.07
C ILE A 18 3.21 -5.70 -6.54
N ARG A 19 4.38 -5.14 -6.16
CA ARG A 19 4.47 -3.73 -5.73
C ARG A 19 4.09 -2.75 -6.84
N ARG A 20 4.56 -3.01 -8.07
CA ARG A 20 4.21 -2.23 -9.26
C ARG A 20 2.71 -2.33 -9.53
N HIS A 21 2.13 -3.53 -9.46
CA HIS A 21 0.70 -3.75 -9.61
C HIS A 21 -0.12 -2.93 -8.59
N TYR A 22 0.22 -2.98 -7.30
CA TYR A 22 -0.44 -2.15 -6.28
C TYR A 22 -0.35 -0.66 -6.61
N THR A 23 0.81 -0.19 -7.07
CA THR A 23 1.02 1.23 -7.42
C THR A 23 0.28 1.64 -8.70
N LEU A 24 0.15 0.74 -9.67
CA LEU A 24 -0.47 1.03 -10.97
C LEU A 24 -1.99 0.85 -10.94
N LYS A 25 -2.48 -0.27 -10.39
CA LYS A 25 -3.90 -0.63 -10.43
C LYS A 25 -4.67 -0.18 -9.18
N HIS A 26 -3.98 0.03 -8.05
CA HIS A 26 -4.59 0.42 -6.76
C HIS A 26 -3.99 1.71 -6.18
N GLY A 27 -3.15 2.42 -6.94
CA GLY A 27 -2.27 3.49 -6.47
C GLY A 27 -2.92 4.79 -6.00
N HIS A 28 -4.25 4.87 -5.92
CA HIS A 28 -4.96 6.04 -5.42
C HIS A 28 -4.97 6.05 -3.89
N HIS A 29 -3.79 6.21 -3.31
CA HIS A 29 -3.60 6.25 -1.87
C HIS A 29 -4.29 7.50 -1.32
N SER A 30 -5.29 7.30 -0.46
CA SER A 30 -6.01 8.37 0.19
C SER A 30 -6.25 8.01 1.65
N ARG A 31 -6.75 8.98 2.44
CA ARG A 31 -7.23 8.71 3.80
C ARG A 31 -8.27 7.57 3.84
N PHE A 32 -8.98 7.36 2.73
CA PHE A 32 -10.14 6.48 2.61
C PHE A 32 -9.82 5.13 1.95
N CYS A 33 -8.64 4.98 1.31
CA CYS A 33 -8.19 3.72 0.71
C CYS A 33 -6.75 3.41 1.16
N PRO A 34 -6.57 2.70 2.30
CA PRO A 34 -5.26 2.34 2.80
C PRO A 34 -4.64 1.17 2.03
N LEU A 35 -3.32 1.23 1.83
CA LEU A 35 -2.51 0.19 1.20
C LEU A 35 -2.31 -1.01 2.12
N PRO A 36 -2.73 -2.22 1.75
CA PRO A 36 -2.38 -3.40 2.54
C PRO A 36 -0.90 -3.77 2.36
N CYS A 37 -0.33 -4.42 3.36
CA CYS A 37 0.95 -5.11 3.21
C CYS A 37 0.83 -6.19 2.12
N ILE A 38 1.87 -6.28 1.27
CA ILE A 38 1.95 -7.24 0.16
C ILE A 38 2.12 -8.70 0.62
N PHE A 39 2.51 -8.93 1.87
CA PHE A 39 2.63 -10.26 2.46
C PHE A 39 1.26 -10.77 2.86
N THR A 40 0.88 -11.98 2.40
CA THR A 40 -0.47 -12.55 2.58
C THR A 40 -0.83 -12.73 4.05
N ASP A 41 0.14 -13.12 4.87
CA ASP A 41 0.07 -13.32 6.32
C ASP A 41 0.09 -12.01 7.15
N CYS A 42 0.28 -10.85 6.51
CA CYS A 42 0.40 -9.57 7.18
C CYS A 42 -0.86 -8.69 7.01
N PHE A 43 -1.60 -8.47 8.09
CA PHE A 43 -2.88 -7.73 8.07
C PHE A 43 -2.74 -6.20 8.12
N PHE A 44 -1.53 -5.66 8.19
CA PHE A 44 -1.33 -4.22 8.32
C PHE A 44 -1.70 -3.45 7.05
N THR A 45 -2.33 -2.30 7.24
CA THR A 45 -2.67 -1.35 6.17
C THR A 45 -2.09 0.04 6.46
N PHE A 46 -1.77 0.80 5.41
CA PHE A 46 -1.01 2.04 5.51
C PHE A 46 -1.63 3.15 4.65
N ARG A 47 -1.70 4.36 5.21
CA ARG A 47 -2.25 5.53 4.50
C ARG A 47 -1.25 6.16 3.53
N ARG A 48 0.05 5.87 3.68
CA ARG A 48 1.13 6.41 2.85
C ARG A 48 2.09 5.32 2.43
N GLN A 49 2.59 5.41 1.20
CA GLN A 49 3.59 4.49 0.66
C GLN A 49 4.86 4.42 1.52
N VAL A 50 5.29 5.57 2.08
CA VAL A 50 6.46 5.64 2.98
C VAL A 50 6.27 4.83 4.26
N ASP A 51 5.04 4.76 4.77
CA ASP A 51 4.72 4.02 5.99
C ASP A 51 4.70 2.51 5.72
N LEU A 52 4.16 2.10 4.55
CA LEU A 52 4.26 0.73 4.05
C LEU A 52 5.72 0.31 3.85
N ASN A 53 6.53 1.12 3.15
CA ASN A 53 7.94 0.81 2.90
C ASN A 53 8.72 0.63 4.22
N ARG A 54 8.46 1.50 5.21
CA ARG A 54 9.06 1.39 6.54
C ARG A 54 8.62 0.12 7.26
N HIS A 55 7.35 -0.27 7.15
CA HIS A 55 6.86 -1.53 7.71
C HIS A 55 7.51 -2.74 7.02
N LEU A 56 7.54 -2.77 5.69
CA LEU A 56 8.17 -3.83 4.92
C LEU A 56 9.64 -4.00 5.32
N PHE A 57 10.37 -2.90 5.47
CA PHE A 57 11.76 -2.95 5.94
C PHE A 57 11.88 -3.49 7.36
N LYS A 58 11.05 -3.02 8.30
CA LYS A 58 11.18 -3.36 9.72
C LYS A 58 10.69 -4.77 10.08
N GLN A 59 9.57 -5.19 9.49
CA GLN A 59 8.87 -6.42 9.85
C GLN A 59 9.16 -7.57 8.88
N HIS A 60 9.41 -7.25 7.60
CA HIS A 60 9.69 -8.25 6.57
C HIS A 60 11.12 -8.19 6.00
N GLY A 61 11.91 -7.16 6.33
CA GLY A 61 13.31 -7.06 5.89
C GLY A 61 14.18 -8.20 6.45
N LYS A 62 13.88 -8.67 7.66
CA LYS A 62 14.56 -9.84 8.26
C LYS A 62 14.18 -11.18 7.63
N GLN A 63 13.06 -11.27 6.90
CA GLN A 63 12.66 -12.50 6.20
C GLN A 63 13.38 -12.67 4.86
N GLN A 64 14.06 -11.62 4.35
CA GLN A 64 14.82 -11.68 3.10
C GLN A 64 16.27 -12.16 3.28
N GLU A 65 16.79 -12.27 4.50
CA GLU A 65 18.17 -12.66 4.80
C GLU A 65 18.33 -14.14 5.26
N LYS A 66 17.32 -15.00 5.08
CA LYS A 66 17.48 -16.45 5.36
C LYS A 66 18.09 -17.24 4.19
N GLY A 67 18.77 -16.56 3.27
CA GLY A 67 19.30 -17.20 2.07
C GLY A 67 20.47 -16.49 1.41
N SER A 68 21.44 -15.94 2.15
CA SER A 68 22.86 -15.91 1.77
C SER A 68 23.70 -15.03 2.72
N SER A 69 24.76 -15.63 3.29
CA SER A 69 26.02 -15.05 3.80
C SER A 69 25.98 -13.99 4.93
N ASP A 70 26.55 -14.36 6.08
CA ASP A 70 26.86 -13.50 7.23
C ASP A 70 27.62 -12.21 6.84
N PRO A 71 27.15 -11.01 7.25
CA PRO A 71 28.01 -9.83 7.28
C PRO A 71 28.88 -9.88 8.53
N LEU A 72 30.21 -9.89 8.34
CA LEU A 72 31.26 -9.84 9.37
C LEU A 72 30.82 -9.06 10.62
N THR A 73 30.52 -9.77 11.71
CA THR A 73 30.21 -9.17 13.01
C THR A 73 31.51 -9.06 13.82
N PHE A 74 31.79 -7.89 14.37
CA PHE A 74 32.94 -7.65 15.25
C PHE A 74 32.43 -7.53 16.68
N GLN A 75 33.22 -8.00 17.66
CA GLN A 75 32.90 -7.79 19.06
C GLN A 75 33.24 -6.34 19.45
N ILE A 76 32.21 -5.53 19.64
CA ILE A 76 32.34 -4.11 19.99
C ILE A 76 31.97 -3.91 21.46
N LEU A 77 32.83 -3.20 22.20
CA LEU A 77 32.67 -2.83 23.60
C LEU A 77 32.05 -1.43 23.72
N CYS A 78 31.12 -1.25 24.64
CA CYS A 78 30.68 0.08 25.03
C CYS A 78 31.47 0.59 26.24
N ALA A 79 31.94 1.84 26.18
CA ALA A 79 32.65 2.48 27.29
C ALA A 79 31.73 2.91 28.44
N LEU A 80 30.41 2.84 28.27
CA LEU A 80 29.41 3.36 29.21
C LEU A 80 28.62 2.27 29.94
N CYS A 81 28.69 1.02 29.49
CA CYS A 81 28.00 -0.10 30.15
C CYS A 81 28.67 -1.44 29.82
N SER A 82 28.16 -2.52 30.39
CA SER A 82 28.63 -3.89 30.17
C SER A 82 28.32 -4.46 28.77
N PHE A 83 27.92 -3.62 27.80
CA PHE A 83 27.63 -4.06 26.43
C PHE A 83 28.92 -4.52 25.74
N CYS A 84 28.92 -5.79 25.33
CA CYS A 84 30.03 -6.47 24.67
C CYS A 84 29.45 -7.56 23.75
N GLU A 85 29.07 -7.16 22.54
CA GLU A 85 28.36 -8.05 21.61
C GLU A 85 28.96 -8.02 20.20
N HIS A 86 28.75 -9.12 19.46
CA HIS A 86 29.05 -9.21 18.05
C HIS A 86 28.01 -8.41 17.27
N CYS A 87 28.37 -7.22 16.82
CA CYS A 87 27.44 -6.31 16.17
C CYS A 87 28.08 -5.54 15.03
N ASN A 88 27.25 -5.12 14.07
CA ASN A 88 27.67 -4.20 13.01
C ASN A 88 27.61 -2.75 13.49
N LEU A 89 28.23 -1.83 12.73
CA LEU A 89 28.30 -0.41 13.11
C LEU A 89 26.92 0.22 13.34
N LYS A 90 25.90 -0.16 12.54
CA LYS A 90 24.53 0.36 12.68
C LYS A 90 23.91 -0.07 14.01
N GLN A 91 24.13 -1.31 14.41
CA GLN A 91 23.66 -1.85 15.70
C GLN A 91 24.37 -1.16 16.86
N TYR A 92 25.69 -0.95 16.78
CA TYR A 92 26.45 -0.24 17.82
C TYR A 92 26.01 1.23 17.97
N LEU A 93 25.80 1.95 16.86
CA LEU A 93 25.27 3.32 16.90
C LEU A 93 23.83 3.36 17.45
N SER A 94 23.02 2.33 17.17
CA SER A 94 21.70 2.20 17.78
C SER A 94 21.78 1.94 19.29
N HIS A 95 22.80 1.23 19.75
CA HIS A 95 23.08 1.05 21.17
C HIS A 95 23.49 2.39 21.82
N LEU A 96 24.40 3.17 21.22
CA LEU A 96 24.74 4.51 21.74
C LEU A 96 23.54 5.46 21.85
N ARG A 97 22.52 5.26 21.01
CA ARG A 97 21.27 6.02 21.09
C ARG A 97 20.50 5.78 22.40
N SER A 98 20.59 4.60 23.03
CA SER A 98 19.95 4.38 24.34
C SER A 98 20.61 5.22 25.43
N HIS A 99 21.94 5.34 25.40
CA HIS A 99 22.68 6.21 26.33
C HIS A 99 22.31 7.70 26.17
N LEU A 100 22.22 8.18 24.92
CA LEU A 100 21.78 9.56 24.64
C LEU A 100 20.32 9.81 25.06
N LYS A 101 19.44 8.81 25.02
CA LYS A 101 18.07 8.92 25.54
C LYS A 101 18.05 9.02 27.07
N ASN A 102 18.98 8.34 27.74
CA ASN A 102 19.16 8.39 29.18
C ASN A 102 19.93 9.64 29.65
N LYS A 103 20.22 10.58 28.73
CA LYS A 103 21.00 11.82 28.95
C LYS A 103 22.44 11.55 29.42
N GLU A 104 22.98 10.38 29.12
CA GLU A 104 24.37 10.04 29.41
C GLU A 104 25.29 10.66 28.36
N THR A 105 26.48 11.08 28.77
CA THR A 105 27.47 11.70 27.88
C THR A 105 28.13 10.64 27.02
N VAL A 106 27.81 10.63 25.72
CA VAL A 106 28.42 9.72 24.74
C VAL A 106 29.57 10.40 24.03
N LYS A 107 30.76 9.78 24.09
CA LYS A 107 31.94 10.18 23.31
C LYS A 107 31.86 9.62 21.88
N CYS A 108 32.39 10.36 20.92
CA CYS A 108 32.48 9.89 19.54
C CYS A 108 33.34 8.61 19.48
N PRO A 109 32.85 7.54 18.84
CA PRO A 109 33.54 6.25 18.82
C PRO A 109 34.66 6.17 17.77
N TYR A 110 34.86 7.21 16.95
CA TYR A 110 35.92 7.28 15.93
C TYR A 110 37.26 7.72 16.51
N GLN A 111 38.36 7.23 15.91
CA GLN A 111 39.73 7.65 16.20
C GLN A 111 39.91 9.14 15.93
N ASP A 112 40.79 9.77 16.70
CA ASP A 112 41.15 11.20 16.60
C ASP A 112 39.97 12.18 16.71
N CYS A 113 38.80 11.73 17.17
CA CYS A 113 37.65 12.57 17.42
C CYS A 113 37.40 12.75 18.91
N SER A 114 37.56 13.97 19.42
CA SER A 114 37.33 14.33 20.83
C SER A 114 35.89 14.75 21.13
N PHE A 115 34.99 14.71 20.15
CA PHE A 115 33.61 15.14 20.31
C PHE A 115 32.85 14.28 21.33
N GLN A 116 32.03 14.89 22.17
CA GLN A 116 31.12 14.20 23.08
C GLN A 116 29.82 14.99 23.22
N SER A 117 28.70 14.29 23.40
CA SER A 117 27.40 14.92 23.58
C SER A 117 26.45 14.09 24.43
N THR A 118 25.54 14.77 25.11
CA THR A 118 24.36 14.20 25.80
C THR A 118 23.10 14.29 24.95
N VAL A 119 23.14 14.98 23.80
CA VAL A 119 21.97 15.30 22.97
C VAL A 119 22.03 14.57 21.64
N TYR A 120 21.02 13.73 21.38
CA TYR A 120 20.96 12.87 20.19
C TYR A 120 21.12 13.62 18.85
N SER A 121 20.41 14.74 18.64
CA SER A 121 20.47 15.48 17.38
C SER A 121 21.87 16.03 17.08
N THR A 122 22.55 16.54 18.10
CA THR A 122 23.93 17.04 17.96
C THR A 122 24.92 15.91 17.68
N PHE A 123 24.75 14.76 18.31
CA PHE A 123 25.57 13.57 18.08
C PHE A 123 25.39 13.03 16.65
N THR A 124 24.14 12.91 16.17
CA THR A 124 23.87 12.48 14.79
C THR A 124 24.35 13.48 13.74
N GLY A 125 24.23 14.79 14.02
CA GLY A 125 24.71 15.83 13.12
C GLY A 125 26.24 15.83 13.01
N HIS A 126 26.94 15.58 14.12
CA HIS A 126 28.38 15.40 14.14
C HIS A 126 28.82 14.20 13.28
N LEU A 127 28.22 13.02 13.50
CA LEU A 127 28.52 11.80 12.74
C LEU A 127 28.33 12.01 11.23
N SER A 128 27.23 12.64 10.83
CA SER A 128 26.94 12.89 9.43
C SER A 128 27.89 13.90 8.76
N ARG A 129 28.47 14.85 9.50
CA ARG A 129 29.30 15.92 8.93
C ARG A 129 30.78 15.59 8.91
N TYR A 130 31.26 14.88 9.93
CA TYR A 130 32.70 14.60 10.11
C TYR A 130 33.07 13.14 9.87
N HIS A 131 32.08 12.24 9.81
CA HIS A 131 32.29 10.79 9.70
C HIS A 131 31.37 10.13 8.67
N SER A 132 30.91 10.89 7.66
CA SER A 132 30.00 10.40 6.61
C SER A 132 30.53 9.20 5.83
N SER A 133 31.85 9.10 5.67
CA SER A 133 32.54 8.01 4.94
C SER A 133 33.36 7.09 5.87
N ALA A 134 33.29 7.28 7.19
CA ALA A 134 34.15 6.57 8.13
C ALA A 134 33.57 5.18 8.48
N GLY A 135 34.25 4.12 8.01
CA GLY A 135 33.91 2.72 8.32
C GLY A 135 34.44 2.20 9.66
N ILE A 136 34.21 0.91 9.93
CA ILE A 136 34.58 0.19 11.18
C ILE A 136 36.07 0.28 11.50
N LYS A 137 36.93 0.31 10.46
CA LYS A 137 38.41 0.42 10.62
C LYS A 137 38.85 1.70 11.33
N ASN A 138 38.01 2.73 11.36
CA ASN A 138 38.31 4.03 11.97
C ASN A 138 37.76 4.16 13.40
N LEU A 139 37.20 3.09 13.98
CA LEU A 139 36.75 3.09 15.39
C LEU A 139 37.96 3.08 16.32
N ARG A 140 37.83 3.70 17.50
CA ARG A 140 38.87 3.63 18.55
C ARG A 140 39.20 2.18 18.84
N LEU A 141 40.48 1.83 18.77
CA LEU A 141 40.98 0.46 18.93
C LEU A 141 40.54 -0.15 20.28
N GLU A 142 40.40 0.67 21.31
CA GLU A 142 39.92 0.27 22.64
C GLU A 142 38.47 -0.29 22.64
N LEU A 143 37.67 0.03 21.62
CA LEU A 143 36.29 -0.42 21.49
C LEU A 143 36.16 -1.72 20.69
N VAL A 144 37.23 -2.20 20.03
CA VAL A 144 37.19 -3.37 19.14
C VAL A 144 38.08 -4.47 19.70
N ARG A 145 37.50 -5.62 20.04
CA ARG A 145 38.27 -6.81 20.43
C ARG A 145 38.51 -7.65 19.17
N ASN A 146 39.73 -7.59 18.62
CA ASN A 146 40.07 -8.20 17.33
C ASN A 146 39.97 -9.74 17.35
N HIS A 147 39.31 -10.30 16.32
CA HIS A 147 39.88 -11.40 15.57
C HIS A 147 40.39 -10.80 14.25
N LEU A 148 41.72 -10.76 14.08
CA LEU A 148 42.36 -10.36 12.83
C LEU A 148 42.08 -11.43 11.77
N CYS A 149 41.57 -11.01 10.61
CA CYS A 149 41.86 -11.69 9.35
C CYS A 149 42.41 -10.63 8.40
N GLU A 150 43.73 -10.63 8.29
CA GLU A 150 44.46 -10.06 7.18
C GLU A 150 44.17 -10.91 5.93
N ASN A 151 43.55 -10.29 4.92
CA ASN A 151 43.96 -10.33 3.51
C ASN A 151 42.78 -10.10 2.56
N GLY A 152 43.00 -9.17 1.63
CA GLY A 152 42.57 -9.29 0.23
C GLY A 152 41.10 -9.06 -0.11
N GLU A 153 40.83 -7.84 -0.56
CA GLU A 153 40.18 -7.49 -1.84
C GLU A 153 39.04 -6.47 -1.71
N GLU A 154 39.14 -5.46 -2.56
CA GLU A 154 38.34 -4.25 -2.61
C GLU A 154 36.87 -4.57 -2.92
N ALA A 155 35.97 -4.29 -1.97
CA ALA A 155 34.55 -4.21 -2.23
C ALA A 155 34.10 -2.76 -2.07
N GLN A 156 33.87 -2.08 -3.19
CA GLN A 156 33.13 -0.82 -3.25
C GLN A 156 31.71 -1.07 -2.71
N ASP A 157 31.41 -0.47 -1.56
CA ASP A 157 30.06 -0.49 -0.98
C ASP A 157 29.24 0.62 -1.67
N ASN A 158 28.54 0.24 -2.74
CA ASN A 158 27.61 1.09 -3.46
C ASN A 158 26.47 1.51 -2.53
N THR A 159 26.52 2.75 -2.08
CA THR A 159 25.39 3.43 -1.47
C THR A 159 24.48 3.92 -2.59
N ASP A 160 23.67 3.04 -3.17
CA ASP A 160 22.74 3.46 -4.22
C ASP A 160 21.39 3.89 -3.63
N LEU A 161 21.27 5.20 -3.49
CA LEU A 161 20.03 5.94 -3.33
C LEU A 161 19.27 5.91 -4.66
N LEU A 162 18.09 5.28 -4.66
CA LEU A 162 16.97 5.61 -5.55
C LEU A 162 17.30 5.65 -7.07
N SER A 163 17.49 4.49 -7.70
CA SER A 163 17.08 4.30 -9.10
C SER A 163 17.03 2.82 -9.44
N PHE A 164 15.86 2.29 -9.83
CA PHE A 164 15.78 1.00 -10.53
C PHE A 164 14.60 1.04 -11.49
N ASN A 165 14.80 1.71 -12.62
CA ASN A 165 14.09 1.42 -13.86
C ASN A 165 15.08 0.74 -14.80
N GLU A 166 14.94 -0.58 -14.96
CA GLU A 166 15.35 -1.28 -16.18
C GLU A 166 14.16 -2.13 -16.66
N PRO A 167 13.91 -2.18 -17.97
CA PRO A 167 12.81 -2.95 -18.51
C PRO A 167 13.20 -4.43 -18.59
N VAL A 168 12.39 -5.30 -17.98
CA VAL A 168 12.44 -6.74 -18.27
C VAL A 168 11.08 -7.14 -18.79
N ALA A 169 11.06 -7.57 -20.05
CA ALA A 169 9.90 -8.19 -20.67
C ALA A 169 9.67 -9.57 -20.02
N ASP A 170 8.43 -9.85 -19.59
CA ASP A 170 7.80 -11.12 -19.94
C ASP A 170 6.28 -11.15 -19.64
N VAL A 171 5.57 -11.44 -20.73
CA VAL A 171 4.40 -12.31 -20.94
C VAL A 171 3.69 -12.88 -19.69
N LEU A 172 2.43 -12.49 -19.48
CA LEU A 172 1.26 -13.40 -19.51
C LEU A 172 -0.07 -12.60 -19.44
N GLU A 173 -1.01 -13.06 -20.24
CA GLU A 173 -2.36 -12.54 -20.54
C GLU A 173 -3.15 -12.03 -19.33
N ASN A 174 -3.58 -10.77 -19.44
CA ASN A 174 -4.82 -10.22 -18.88
C ASN A 174 -5.01 -8.86 -19.56
N VAL A 175 -6.04 -8.73 -20.41
CA VAL A 175 -6.47 -7.53 -21.18
C VAL A 175 -5.45 -6.39 -21.07
N GLU A 176 -4.57 -6.25 -22.07
CA GLU A 176 -3.54 -5.22 -22.12
C GLU A 176 -4.14 -3.82 -22.01
N ILE A 177 -4.42 -3.38 -20.79
CA ILE A 177 -4.62 -1.98 -20.46
C ILE A 177 -3.25 -1.37 -20.69
N THR A 178 -3.06 -0.74 -21.85
CA THR A 178 -1.84 0.00 -22.17
C THR A 178 -1.52 0.98 -21.04
N ASP A 179 -0.24 1.26 -20.83
CA ASP A 179 0.19 2.21 -19.79
C ASP A 179 -0.47 3.59 -19.98
N GLU A 180 -0.81 3.95 -21.23
CA GLU A 180 -1.54 5.15 -21.61
C GLU A 180 -2.98 5.19 -21.04
N VAL A 181 -3.77 4.12 -21.20
CA VAL A 181 -5.12 4.02 -20.63
C VAL A 181 -5.05 4.05 -19.10
N CYS A 182 -4.03 3.41 -18.53
CA CYS A 182 -3.81 3.45 -17.08
C CYS A 182 -3.49 4.86 -16.59
N LEU A 183 -2.67 5.61 -17.32
CA LEU A 183 -2.29 6.98 -17.00
C LEU A 183 -3.49 7.94 -17.12
N GLN A 184 -4.24 7.84 -18.21
CA GLN A 184 -5.47 8.61 -18.43
C GLN A 184 -6.45 8.40 -17.28
N ARG A 185 -6.72 7.14 -16.89
CA ARG A 185 -7.64 6.82 -15.79
C ARG A 185 -7.16 7.37 -14.45
N LYS A 186 -5.84 7.35 -14.21
CA LYS A 186 -5.25 7.94 -13.00
C LYS A 186 -5.44 9.45 -12.93
N LEU A 187 -5.26 10.14 -14.05
CA LEU A 187 -5.45 11.59 -14.13
C LEU A 187 -6.93 11.97 -14.01
N ALA A 188 -7.82 11.22 -14.66
CA ALA A 188 -9.26 11.37 -14.46
C ALA A 188 -9.66 11.24 -12.99
N SER A 189 -9.15 10.22 -12.29
CA SER A 189 -9.39 10.04 -10.85
C SER A 189 -8.81 11.17 -10.00
N LEU A 190 -7.61 11.67 -10.34
CA LEU A 190 -7.01 12.84 -9.68
C LEU A 190 -7.90 14.07 -9.83
N PHE A 191 -8.35 14.39 -11.05
CA PHE A 191 -9.19 15.56 -11.30
C PHE A 191 -10.55 15.45 -10.60
N LEU A 192 -11.17 14.26 -10.62
CA LEU A 192 -12.40 14.01 -9.88
C LEU A 192 -12.20 14.22 -8.37
N ARG A 193 -11.09 13.74 -7.81
CA ARG A 193 -10.73 13.94 -6.40
C ARG A 193 -10.45 15.40 -6.05
N MET A 194 -9.78 16.13 -6.94
CA MET A 194 -9.54 17.57 -6.77
C MET A 194 -10.88 18.32 -6.63
N GLN A 195 -11.86 18.00 -7.46
CA GLN A 195 -13.18 18.62 -7.43
C GLN A 195 -14.02 18.18 -6.22
N THR A 196 -14.06 16.87 -5.94
CA THR A 196 -15.02 16.30 -4.97
C THR A 196 -14.52 16.28 -3.53
N LEU A 197 -13.21 16.08 -3.31
CA LEU A 197 -12.63 15.92 -1.97
C LEU A 197 -11.74 17.09 -1.55
N LEU A 198 -11.09 17.73 -2.51
CA LEU A 198 -10.20 18.87 -2.24
C LEU A 198 -10.86 20.23 -2.53
N HIS A 199 -12.09 20.21 -3.05
CA HIS A 199 -12.89 21.40 -3.38
C HIS A 199 -12.17 22.40 -4.28
N VAL A 200 -11.30 21.91 -5.17
CA VAL A 200 -10.68 22.71 -6.22
C VAL A 200 -11.78 23.08 -7.22
N SER A 201 -11.90 24.38 -7.52
CA SER A 201 -12.91 24.86 -8.46
C SER A 201 -12.69 24.29 -9.85
N LYS A 202 -13.76 24.28 -10.67
CA LYS A 202 -13.70 23.84 -12.07
C LYS A 202 -12.70 24.67 -12.88
N THR A 203 -12.68 25.99 -12.66
CA THR A 203 -11.74 26.93 -13.27
C THR A 203 -10.31 26.62 -12.89
N ALA A 204 -10.00 26.50 -11.58
CA ALA A 204 -8.65 26.18 -11.13
C ALA A 204 -8.19 24.79 -11.61
N THR A 205 -9.12 23.83 -11.70
CA THR A 205 -8.81 22.51 -12.28
C THR A 205 -8.44 22.64 -13.76
N GLN A 206 -9.10 23.51 -14.52
CA GLN A 206 -8.80 23.73 -15.93
C GLN A 206 -7.43 24.41 -16.10
N GLU A 207 -7.12 25.44 -15.31
CA GLU A 207 -5.81 26.10 -15.33
C GLU A 207 -4.68 25.09 -15.06
N ILE A 208 -4.84 24.22 -14.05
CA ILE A 208 -3.84 23.18 -13.75
C ILE A 208 -3.66 22.20 -14.91
N ILE A 209 -4.75 21.85 -15.62
CA ILE A 209 -4.70 20.94 -16.77
C ILE A 209 -3.98 21.59 -17.95
N ASP A 210 -4.26 22.86 -18.21
CA ASP A 210 -3.63 23.62 -19.30
C ASP A 210 -2.12 23.71 -19.04
N GLU A 211 -1.70 24.06 -17.81
CA GLU A 211 -0.29 24.07 -17.40
C GLU A 211 0.39 22.69 -17.50
N PHE A 212 -0.29 21.61 -17.09
CA PHE A 212 0.25 20.25 -17.21
C PHE A 212 0.45 19.84 -18.67
N TYR A 213 -0.47 20.24 -19.55
CA TYR A 213 -0.34 20.00 -20.98
C TYR A 213 0.85 20.79 -21.56
N GLU A 214 1.01 22.07 -21.21
CA GLU A 214 2.15 22.88 -21.64
C GLU A 214 3.50 22.31 -21.17
N VAL A 215 3.59 21.90 -19.91
CA VAL A 215 4.78 21.20 -19.38
C VAL A 215 5.06 19.92 -20.18
N SER A 216 4.04 19.18 -20.61
CA SER A 216 4.21 17.97 -21.41
C SER A 216 4.77 18.26 -22.80
N VAL A 217 4.32 19.35 -23.44
CA VAL A 217 4.82 19.80 -24.74
C VAL A 217 6.29 20.18 -24.63
N LEU A 218 6.64 20.99 -23.62
CA LEU A 218 8.03 21.38 -23.35
C LEU A 218 8.92 20.17 -23.07
N THR A 219 8.42 19.18 -22.33
CA THR A 219 9.15 17.94 -22.05
C THR A 219 9.40 17.14 -23.33
N GLY A 220 8.44 17.11 -24.26
CA GLY A 220 8.60 16.51 -25.58
C GLY A 220 9.71 17.19 -26.39
N GLU A 221 9.72 18.52 -26.44
CA GLU A 221 10.76 19.30 -27.13
C GLU A 221 12.16 19.07 -26.53
N LEU A 222 12.27 19.03 -25.21
CA LEU A 222 13.53 18.74 -24.52
C LEU A 222 14.02 17.32 -24.80
N SER A 223 13.11 16.35 -24.89
CA SER A 223 13.43 14.96 -25.23
C SER A 223 13.98 14.88 -26.65
N LYS A 224 13.35 15.58 -27.60
CA LYS A 224 13.82 15.67 -28.99
C LYS A 224 15.23 16.26 -29.08
N LYS A 225 15.49 17.39 -28.41
CA LYS A 225 16.83 18.01 -28.34
C LYS A 225 17.87 17.09 -27.72
N SER A 226 17.50 16.36 -26.67
CA SER A 226 18.40 15.40 -26.01
C SER A 226 18.79 14.26 -26.97
N ILE A 227 17.84 13.77 -27.77
CA ILE A 227 18.12 12.74 -28.78
C ILE A 227 18.99 13.30 -29.89
N GLU A 228 18.73 14.50 -30.41
CA GLU A 228 19.60 15.18 -31.38
C GLU A 228 21.04 15.32 -30.85
N GLN A 229 21.18 15.69 -29.58
CA GLN A 229 22.47 15.83 -28.93
C GLN A 229 23.20 14.49 -28.81
N VAL A 230 22.52 13.41 -28.41
CA VAL A 230 23.12 12.08 -28.33
C VAL A 230 23.56 11.58 -29.71
N LEU A 231 22.72 11.77 -30.74
CA LEU A 231 23.03 11.37 -32.11
C LEU A 231 24.26 12.11 -32.65
N SER A 232 24.33 13.43 -32.43
CA SER A 232 25.48 14.24 -32.83
C SER A 232 26.75 13.86 -32.07
N GLN A 233 26.68 13.56 -30.77
CA GLN A 233 27.82 13.09 -29.96
C GLN A 233 28.42 11.78 -30.49
N HIS A 234 27.59 10.89 -31.03
CA HIS A 234 28.04 9.61 -31.59
C HIS A 234 28.36 9.68 -33.10
N ASN A 235 28.39 10.88 -33.70
CA ASN A 235 28.58 11.11 -35.14
C ASN A 235 27.59 10.32 -36.02
N ILE A 236 26.38 10.09 -35.52
CA ILE A 236 25.33 9.39 -36.26
C ILE A 236 24.58 10.43 -37.10
N SER A 237 24.82 10.40 -38.42
CA SER A 237 24.04 11.19 -39.37
C SER A 237 22.77 10.45 -39.75
N LEU A 238 21.63 10.89 -39.23
CA LEU A 238 20.33 10.40 -39.67
C LEU A 238 19.85 11.18 -40.90
N GLU A 239 19.25 10.45 -41.84
CA GLU A 239 18.40 11.03 -42.88
C GLU A 239 17.31 11.92 -42.24
N PRO A 240 17.07 13.15 -42.74
CA PRO A 240 16.06 14.06 -42.18
C PRO A 240 14.67 13.45 -42.06
N SER A 241 14.32 12.54 -43.00
CA SER A 241 13.08 11.78 -43.03
C SER A 241 12.94 10.82 -41.83
N THR A 242 14.03 10.17 -41.44
CA THR A 242 14.06 9.22 -40.31
C THR A 242 14.00 9.97 -38.98
N PHE A 243 14.71 11.09 -38.87
CA PHE A 243 14.65 11.93 -37.67
C PHE A 243 13.25 12.51 -37.46
N THR A 244 12.58 12.96 -38.53
CA THR A 244 11.19 13.44 -38.46
C THR A 244 10.25 12.32 -38.00
N LEU A 245 10.43 11.09 -38.49
CA LEU A 245 9.63 9.95 -38.04
C LEU A 245 9.82 9.64 -36.54
N ILE A 246 11.06 9.72 -36.04
CA ILE A 246 11.36 9.55 -34.61
C ILE A 246 10.68 10.66 -33.79
N ALA A 247 10.81 11.91 -34.23
CA ALA A 247 10.16 13.06 -33.59
C ALA A 247 8.63 12.91 -33.56
N ASP A 248 8.01 12.55 -34.68
CA ASP A 248 6.56 12.34 -34.76
C ASP A 248 6.09 11.18 -33.87
N THR A 249 6.92 10.13 -33.74
CA THR A 249 6.64 9.00 -32.85
C THR A 249 6.74 9.42 -31.39
N LEU A 250 7.73 10.25 -31.06
CA LEU A 250 7.86 10.82 -29.72
C LEU A 250 6.69 11.74 -29.37
N ASP A 251 6.26 12.57 -30.32
CA ASP A 251 5.11 13.47 -30.17
C ASP A 251 3.80 12.69 -29.96
N LYS A 252 3.62 11.58 -30.68
CA LYS A 252 2.50 10.65 -30.43
C LYS A 252 2.60 9.92 -29.10
N SER A 253 3.82 9.73 -28.58
CA SER A 253 4.07 9.15 -27.27
C SER A 253 4.06 10.17 -26.12
N VAL A 254 3.76 11.45 -26.39
CA VAL A 254 3.75 12.50 -25.36
C VAL A 254 2.75 12.09 -24.26
N PRO A 255 3.23 11.95 -23.01
CA PRO A 255 2.50 11.24 -21.95
C PRO A 255 1.20 11.90 -21.48
N LEU A 256 0.76 13.02 -22.07
CA LEU A 256 -0.41 13.78 -21.62
C LEU A 256 -1.26 14.34 -22.79
N SER A 257 -1.21 13.73 -23.98
CA SER A 257 -1.97 14.16 -25.16
C SER A 257 -3.48 14.27 -24.92
N PHE A 258 -4.05 13.42 -24.05
CA PHE A 258 -5.45 13.45 -23.63
C PHE A 258 -5.84 14.70 -22.79
N LEU A 259 -4.86 15.48 -22.30
CA LEU A 259 -5.09 16.78 -21.65
C LEU A 259 -5.24 17.93 -22.65
N SER A 260 -4.87 17.72 -23.91
CA SER A 260 -5.07 18.73 -24.96
C SER A 260 -6.55 19.10 -25.12
N LYS A 261 -6.85 20.27 -25.69
CA LYS A 261 -8.24 20.68 -25.98
C LYS A 261 -9.01 19.66 -26.82
N SER A 262 -8.33 18.91 -27.68
CA SER A 262 -8.91 17.81 -28.48
C SER A 262 -9.00 16.50 -27.68
N GLY A 263 -8.17 16.29 -26.67
CA GLY A 263 -8.16 15.12 -25.79
C GLY A 263 -9.39 14.97 -24.89
N GLU A 264 -9.58 13.75 -24.37
CA GLU A 264 -10.78 13.35 -23.60
C GLU A 264 -10.87 13.98 -22.20
N LEU A 265 -9.76 14.50 -21.66
CA LEU A 265 -9.72 15.13 -20.34
C LEU A 265 -9.45 16.65 -20.41
N GLY A 266 -9.28 17.20 -21.62
CA GLY A 266 -8.81 18.56 -21.80
C GLY A 266 -9.82 19.66 -21.49
N THR A 267 -11.13 19.37 -21.49
CA THR A 267 -12.15 20.37 -21.14
C THR A 267 -13.10 19.87 -20.08
N GLU A 268 -13.75 20.80 -19.35
CA GLU A 268 -14.73 20.44 -18.32
C GLU A 268 -15.81 19.50 -18.85
N HIS A 269 -16.36 19.82 -20.02
CA HIS A 269 -17.42 19.01 -20.63
C HIS A 269 -16.94 17.59 -20.94
N LYS A 270 -15.74 17.45 -21.51
CA LYS A 270 -15.18 16.14 -21.84
C LYS A 270 -14.84 15.33 -20.59
N ARG A 271 -14.28 15.97 -19.54
CA ARG A 271 -14.07 15.33 -18.24
C ARG A 271 -15.38 14.84 -17.63
N ALA A 272 -16.43 15.66 -17.62
CA ALA A 272 -17.73 15.26 -17.11
C ALA A 272 -18.31 14.06 -17.87
N SER A 273 -18.17 14.06 -19.20
CA SER A 273 -18.55 12.92 -20.05
C SER A 273 -17.73 11.67 -19.70
N PHE A 274 -16.41 11.80 -19.61
CA PHE A 274 -15.50 10.72 -19.25
C PHE A 274 -15.85 10.13 -17.88
N PHE A 275 -16.13 10.98 -16.89
CA PHE A 275 -16.53 10.53 -15.55
C PHE A 275 -17.83 9.76 -15.59
N ARG A 276 -18.86 10.21 -16.30
CA ARG A 276 -20.14 9.47 -16.41
C ARG A 276 -20.00 8.12 -17.09
N GLN A 277 -19.10 8.02 -18.07
CA GLN A 277 -18.86 6.78 -18.81
C GLN A 277 -17.99 5.78 -18.03
N ASN A 278 -17.02 6.27 -17.25
CA ASN A 278 -16.00 5.43 -16.60
C ASN A 278 -16.17 5.29 -15.08
N VAL A 279 -16.97 6.15 -14.46
CA VAL A 279 -17.24 6.16 -13.03
C VAL A 279 -18.75 6.15 -12.83
N LYS A 280 -19.23 5.19 -12.03
CA LYS A 280 -20.64 5.14 -11.66
C LYS A 280 -20.94 6.24 -10.64
N ILE A 281 -21.26 7.43 -11.15
CA ILE A 281 -21.63 8.60 -10.36
C ILE A 281 -23.16 8.64 -10.26
N ILE A 282 -23.65 8.77 -9.03
CA ILE A 282 -25.06 8.98 -8.75
C ILE A 282 -25.25 10.46 -8.49
N GLU A 283 -25.94 11.12 -9.41
CA GLU A 283 -26.22 12.54 -9.34
C GLU A 283 -27.27 12.82 -8.25
N PRO A 284 -27.14 13.91 -7.48
CA PRO A 284 -28.17 14.35 -6.56
C PRO A 284 -29.48 14.70 -7.31
N VAL A 285 -30.61 14.49 -6.66
CA VAL A 285 -31.94 14.83 -7.18
C VAL A 285 -32.39 16.15 -6.55
N GLU A 286 -32.79 17.11 -7.39
CA GLU A 286 -33.38 18.37 -6.96
C GLU A 286 -34.90 18.23 -6.78
N TYR A 287 -35.40 18.61 -5.61
CA TYR A 287 -36.82 18.75 -5.33
C TYR A 287 -37.18 20.22 -5.12
N PHE A 288 -38.25 20.65 -5.78
CA PHE A 288 -38.82 21.98 -5.61
C PHE A 288 -39.86 21.92 -4.49
N LEU A 289 -39.50 22.39 -3.30
CA LEU A 289 -40.41 22.43 -2.16
C LEU A 289 -41.48 23.52 -2.33
N ASP A 290 -41.09 24.65 -2.92
CA ASP A 290 -41.96 25.80 -3.14
C ASP A 290 -41.50 26.54 -4.41
N SER A 291 -42.15 26.22 -5.54
CA SER A 291 -41.86 26.79 -6.86
C SER A 291 -42.05 28.31 -6.91
N ALA A 292 -42.87 28.88 -6.03
CA ALA A 292 -43.12 30.32 -5.98
C ALA A 292 -42.02 31.09 -5.22
N LYS A 293 -41.35 30.44 -4.26
CA LYS A 293 -40.27 31.06 -3.45
C LYS A 293 -38.87 30.62 -3.86
N GLY A 294 -38.74 29.81 -4.91
CA GLY A 294 -37.45 29.30 -5.39
C GLY A 294 -36.72 28.41 -4.38
N ARG A 295 -37.42 27.85 -3.38
CA ARG A 295 -36.80 26.96 -2.38
C ARG A 295 -36.61 25.58 -2.99
N LYS A 296 -35.34 25.22 -3.16
CA LYS A 296 -34.88 23.92 -3.64
C LYS A 296 -34.25 23.14 -2.49
N GLU A 297 -34.51 21.85 -2.47
CA GLU A 297 -33.78 20.89 -1.63
C GLU A 297 -33.10 19.87 -2.53
N VAL A 298 -31.88 19.48 -2.16
CA VAL A 298 -31.06 18.55 -2.94
C VAL A 298 -30.75 17.35 -2.06
N HIS A 299 -31.07 16.15 -2.53
CA HIS A 299 -30.80 14.91 -1.82
C HIS A 299 -30.09 13.90 -2.73
N VAL A 300 -29.18 13.11 -2.15
CA VAL A 300 -28.51 12.01 -2.84
C VAL A 300 -29.34 10.73 -2.64
N PRO A 301 -29.93 10.15 -3.70
CA PRO A 301 -30.88 9.06 -3.56
C PRO A 301 -30.19 7.80 -3.02
N LEU A 302 -30.57 7.38 -1.81
CA LEU A 302 -29.92 6.29 -1.08
C LEU A 302 -30.02 4.95 -1.79
N LEU A 303 -31.18 4.63 -2.38
CA LEU A 303 -31.39 3.34 -3.02
C LEU A 303 -30.43 3.12 -4.21
N PRO A 304 -30.31 4.04 -5.19
CA PRO A 304 -29.27 3.96 -6.21
C PRO A 304 -27.85 3.81 -5.63
N VAL A 305 -27.53 4.54 -4.56
CA VAL A 305 -26.20 4.48 -3.92
C VAL A 305 -25.92 3.09 -3.37
N LEU A 306 -26.88 2.52 -2.65
CA LEU A 306 -26.75 1.18 -2.09
C LEU A 306 -26.72 0.13 -3.19
N THR A 307 -27.57 0.24 -4.21
CA THR A 307 -27.56 -0.67 -5.36
C THR A 307 -26.21 -0.68 -6.05
N GLU A 308 -25.63 0.49 -6.37
CA GLU A 308 -24.32 0.54 -7.01
C GLU A 308 -23.18 0.10 -6.10
N LEU A 309 -23.28 0.37 -4.80
CA LEU A 309 -22.30 -0.10 -3.83
C LEU A 309 -22.32 -1.63 -3.70
N LEU A 310 -23.51 -2.22 -3.65
CA LEU A 310 -23.70 -3.67 -3.53
C LEU A 310 -23.53 -4.40 -4.86
N ASN A 311 -23.53 -3.73 -6.01
CA ASN A 311 -23.16 -4.33 -7.30
C ASN A 311 -21.64 -4.44 -7.49
N ARG A 312 -20.84 -4.09 -6.48
CA ARG A 312 -19.38 -4.22 -6.54
C ARG A 312 -18.95 -5.53 -5.91
N ASP A 313 -18.33 -6.39 -6.70
CA ASP A 313 -17.78 -7.68 -6.24
C ASP A 313 -16.84 -7.48 -5.04
N ASP A 314 -15.98 -6.46 -5.04
CA ASP A 314 -15.06 -6.19 -3.93
C ASP A 314 -15.73 -5.81 -2.60
N VAL A 315 -16.99 -5.35 -2.67
CA VAL A 315 -17.81 -5.03 -1.50
C VAL A 315 -18.63 -6.25 -1.10
N LEU A 316 -19.24 -6.94 -2.07
CA LEU A 316 -19.99 -8.17 -1.84
C LEU A 316 -19.09 -9.25 -1.23
N ASP A 317 -17.92 -9.49 -1.79
CA ASP A 317 -16.97 -10.49 -1.29
C ASP A 317 -16.60 -10.22 0.17
N LYS A 318 -16.47 -8.94 0.58
CA LYS A 318 -16.19 -8.59 1.98
C LYS A 318 -17.40 -8.67 2.90
N ALA A 319 -18.60 -8.42 2.36
CA ALA A 319 -19.84 -8.50 3.11
C ALA A 319 -20.31 -9.96 3.27
N LEU A 320 -19.91 -10.82 2.33
CA LEU A 320 -20.26 -12.23 2.24
C LEU A 320 -19.11 -13.16 2.63
N ASP A 321 -17.90 -12.64 2.86
CA ASP A 321 -16.76 -13.41 3.35
C ASP A 321 -17.16 -14.07 4.66
N GLU A 322 -17.42 -15.37 4.57
CA GLU A 322 -17.65 -16.21 5.73
C GLU A 322 -16.32 -16.27 6.48
N ASP A 323 -16.34 -15.88 7.75
CA ASP A 323 -15.21 -16.00 8.65
C ASP A 323 -14.90 -17.50 8.88
N VAL A 324 -14.13 -18.11 7.95
CA VAL A 324 -13.78 -19.55 7.96
C VAL A 324 -12.88 -19.91 9.16
N GLY A 325 -12.49 -18.94 10.00
CA GLY A 325 -11.60 -19.18 11.12
C GLY A 325 -11.97 -18.43 12.39
N SER A 326 -12.39 -19.18 13.41
CA SER A 326 -12.37 -18.81 14.84
C SER A 326 -13.66 -18.24 15.43
N ASN A 327 -14.57 -19.13 15.82
CA ASN A 327 -15.03 -19.32 17.20
C ASN A 327 -16.30 -20.17 17.15
N CYS A 328 -16.18 -21.43 17.52
CA CYS A 328 -17.33 -22.31 17.76
C CYS A 328 -18.19 -21.69 18.87
N GLY A 329 -19.48 -21.46 18.60
CA GLY A 329 -20.48 -21.18 19.65
C GLY A 329 -21.25 -19.86 19.58
N PHE A 330 -21.05 -19.00 18.57
CA PHE A 330 -21.84 -17.76 18.43
C PHE A 330 -22.46 -17.63 17.04
N TYR A 331 -23.67 -17.06 16.99
CA TYR A 331 -24.27 -16.57 15.76
C TYR A 331 -23.47 -15.38 15.23
N LYS A 332 -22.97 -15.48 14.01
CA LYS A 332 -22.10 -14.52 13.32
C LYS A 332 -22.67 -14.01 12.01
N SER A 333 -23.58 -14.74 11.38
CA SER A 333 -24.12 -14.42 10.05
C SER A 333 -25.64 -14.39 10.05
N PHE A 334 -26.19 -13.56 9.16
CA PHE A 334 -27.62 -13.57 8.84
C PHE A 334 -28.07 -14.91 8.23
N LEU A 335 -27.14 -15.75 7.78
CA LEU A 335 -27.37 -17.09 7.25
C LEU A 335 -27.42 -18.18 8.33
N ASP A 336 -27.01 -17.90 9.58
CA ASP A 336 -26.92 -18.95 10.60
C ASP A 336 -28.28 -19.57 10.95
N GLY A 337 -29.36 -18.80 10.85
CA GLY A 337 -30.72 -19.33 11.00
C GLY A 337 -31.08 -20.34 9.91
N LYS A 338 -30.57 -20.16 8.70
CA LYS A 338 -30.72 -21.09 7.59
C LYS A 338 -29.85 -22.33 7.78
N TYR A 339 -28.59 -22.15 8.21
CA TYR A 339 -27.71 -23.27 8.55
C TYR A 339 -28.26 -24.12 9.70
N PHE A 340 -28.95 -23.50 10.67
CA PHE A 340 -29.66 -24.23 11.71
C PHE A 340 -30.81 -25.08 11.17
N GLN A 341 -31.66 -24.51 10.30
CA GLN A 341 -32.79 -25.24 9.70
C GLN A 341 -32.35 -26.39 8.79
N GLU A 342 -31.27 -26.20 8.02
CA GLU A 342 -30.76 -27.20 7.09
C GLU A 342 -29.90 -28.28 7.79
N ASN A 343 -29.50 -28.07 9.05
CA ASN A 343 -28.74 -29.04 9.82
C ASN A 343 -29.65 -30.18 10.32
N ILE A 344 -29.44 -31.37 9.77
CA ILE A 344 -30.18 -32.60 10.09
C ILE A 344 -30.19 -32.90 11.61
N PHE A 345 -29.14 -32.52 12.33
CA PHE A 345 -29.04 -32.73 13.78
C PHE A 345 -30.00 -31.84 14.58
N PHE A 346 -30.26 -30.61 14.11
CA PHE A 346 -31.13 -29.64 14.78
C PHE A 346 -32.56 -29.59 14.22
N SER A 347 -32.79 -30.13 13.03
CA SER A 347 -34.11 -30.21 12.38
C SER A 347 -34.88 -31.50 12.71
N ALA A 348 -34.26 -32.48 13.36
CA ALA A 348 -34.91 -33.70 13.82
C ALA A 348 -35.63 -33.49 15.18
N GLU A 349 -36.97 -33.44 15.17
CA GLU A 349 -37.85 -33.37 16.35
C GLU A 349 -37.48 -34.28 17.55
N PRO A 350 -37.02 -35.53 17.36
CA PRO A 350 -36.69 -36.40 18.49
C PRO A 350 -35.51 -35.89 19.32
N LEU A 351 -34.48 -35.35 18.66
CA LEU A 351 -33.25 -34.89 19.33
C LEU A 351 -33.49 -33.62 20.15
N LEU A 352 -34.35 -32.72 19.68
CA LEU A 352 -34.77 -31.53 20.44
C LEU A 352 -35.49 -31.90 21.74
N ARG A 353 -36.39 -32.89 21.69
CA ARG A 353 -37.08 -33.39 22.90
C ARG A 353 -36.14 -34.10 23.86
N ASP A 354 -35.18 -34.85 23.33
CA ASP A 354 -34.17 -35.53 24.16
C ASP A 354 -33.26 -34.51 24.85
N ILE A 355 -32.84 -33.45 24.16
CA ILE A 355 -32.04 -32.35 24.73
C ILE A 355 -32.84 -31.60 25.81
N GLU A 356 -34.12 -31.29 25.56
CA GLU A 356 -35.02 -30.64 26.53
C GLU A 356 -35.24 -31.52 27.78
N GLN A 357 -35.40 -32.83 27.60
CA GLN A 357 -35.49 -33.78 28.71
C GLN A 357 -34.18 -33.89 29.52
N LEU A 358 -33.03 -33.85 28.85
CA LEU A 358 -31.73 -33.95 29.52
C LEU A 358 -31.42 -32.68 30.32
N GLU A 359 -31.81 -31.50 29.81
CA GLU A 359 -31.71 -30.23 30.53
C GLU A 359 -32.64 -30.18 31.75
N THR A 360 -33.92 -30.58 31.60
CA THR A 360 -34.87 -30.64 32.73
C THR A 360 -34.47 -31.68 33.79
N LYS A 361 -33.76 -32.73 33.41
CA LYS A 361 -33.21 -33.74 34.34
C LYS A 361 -31.86 -33.35 34.95
N GLY A 362 -31.31 -32.19 34.59
CA GLY A 362 -30.02 -31.70 35.12
C GLY A 362 -28.82 -32.54 34.70
N VAL A 363 -28.93 -33.31 33.61
CA VAL A 363 -27.83 -34.13 33.10
C VAL A 363 -26.92 -33.24 32.26
N TYR A 364 -25.85 -32.75 32.88
CA TYR A 364 -24.85 -31.91 32.22
C TYR A 364 -23.96 -32.75 31.30
N ILE A 365 -24.13 -32.61 29.98
CA ILE A 365 -23.23 -33.20 29.00
C ILE A 365 -22.08 -32.22 28.78
N GLU A 366 -20.97 -32.41 29.51
CA GLU A 366 -19.74 -31.59 29.40
C GLU A 366 -19.25 -31.37 27.97
N ARG A 367 -19.55 -32.28 27.04
CA ARG A 367 -19.17 -32.20 25.62
C ARG A 367 -20.02 -31.26 24.76
N LEU A 368 -21.22 -30.87 25.19
CA LEU A 368 -22.07 -29.94 24.42
C LEU A 368 -21.86 -28.47 24.80
N GLY A 369 -21.08 -28.21 25.87
CA GLY A 369 -20.63 -26.88 26.28
C GLY A 369 -21.76 -25.94 26.73
N GLY A 370 -21.40 -24.80 27.32
CA GLY A 370 -22.34 -23.76 27.77
C GLY A 370 -23.22 -23.12 26.67
N CYS A 371 -23.20 -23.68 25.46
CA CYS A 371 -23.93 -23.24 24.27
C CYS A 371 -25.42 -23.65 24.29
N VAL A 372 -25.80 -24.64 25.09
CA VAL A 372 -27.19 -25.15 25.17
C VAL A 372 -27.99 -24.49 26.28
N GLN A 373 -27.30 -23.90 27.28
CA GLN A 373 -27.95 -23.30 28.44
C GLN A 373 -28.71 -22.03 28.03
N GLY A 374 -30.04 -22.12 27.96
CA GLY A 374 -30.94 -21.06 27.52
C GLY A 374 -31.52 -21.22 26.10
N PHE A 375 -31.00 -22.15 25.30
CA PHE A 375 -31.42 -22.33 23.90
C PHE A 375 -32.79 -23.02 23.78
N VAL A 376 -33.08 -23.96 24.68
CA VAL A 376 -34.34 -24.72 24.68
C VAL A 376 -35.53 -23.86 25.10
N GLN A 377 -35.34 -22.89 26.01
CA GLN A 377 -36.40 -21.98 26.45
C GLN A 377 -36.86 -21.00 25.35
N GLU A 378 -35.95 -20.59 24.45
CA GLU A 378 -36.26 -19.69 23.34
C GLU A 378 -36.87 -20.47 22.14
N ALA A 379 -36.32 -21.64 21.82
CA ALA A 379 -36.83 -22.49 20.72
C ALA A 379 -38.27 -23.00 20.98
N GLY A 380 -38.61 -23.33 22.23
CA GLY A 380 -39.97 -23.72 22.62
C GLY A 380 -41.02 -22.60 22.50
N ARG A 381 -40.61 -21.33 22.41
CA ARG A 381 -41.52 -20.19 22.18
C ARG A 381 -41.78 -19.92 20.69
N ILE A 382 -40.81 -20.21 19.82
CA ILE A 382 -40.89 -19.87 18.39
C ILE A 382 -41.73 -20.89 17.60
N PHE A 383 -41.80 -22.15 18.06
CA PHE A 383 -42.45 -23.24 17.31
C PHE A 383 -43.78 -23.74 17.88
N ARG A 384 -44.45 -23.01 18.79
CA ARG A 384 -45.83 -23.35 19.14
C ARG A 384 -46.75 -23.01 17.96
N PRO A 385 -47.46 -23.99 17.35
CA PRO A 385 -48.49 -23.66 16.39
C PRO A 385 -49.58 -22.88 17.12
N VAL A 386 -49.90 -21.70 16.59
CA VAL A 386 -51.08 -20.94 16.99
C VAL A 386 -52.28 -21.85 16.73
N LYS A 387 -52.96 -22.27 17.80
CA LYS A 387 -54.22 -23.02 17.72
C LYS A 387 -55.37 -22.13 17.27
#